data_AF-A0A3C2CPB4-F1
#
_entry.id   AF-A0A3C2CPB4-F1
#
_cell.length_a   1.000
_cell.length_b   1.000
_cell.length_c   1.000
_cell.angle_alpha   90.00
_cell.angle_beta   90.00
_cell.angle_gamma   90.00
#
_symmetry.space_group_name_H-M   'P 1'
#
loop_
_entity.id
_entity.type
_entity.pdbx_description
1 polymer ?
#
loop_
_entity_poly.entity_id
_entity_poly.type
_entity_poly.pdbx_seq_one_letter_code
_entity_poly.pdbx_strand_id
1 'polypeptide(L)' 'MRKSHFETLICEAIEALPPKIKEAMENVVFIVEREARRKKASEIGIRVDETLLGLYEGVPKTG' A
#
# COMPACT_ATOMS: atom_id res chain seq x y z
N MET A 1 -10.63 -13.56 5.27
CA MET A 1 -10.97 -13.02 3.93
C MET A 1 -9.97 -13.56 2.90
N ARG A 2 -10.41 -13.86 1.68
CA ARG A 2 -9.49 -14.24 0.58
C ARG A 2 -8.81 -12.99 0.02
N LYS A 3 -7.55 -13.09 -0.41
CA LYS A 3 -6.79 -11.96 -0.99
C LYS A 3 -7.57 -11.23 -2.09
N SER A 4 -8.16 -11.97 -3.02
CA SER A 4 -8.96 -11.40 -4.13
C SER A 4 -10.14 -10.56 -3.67
N HIS A 5 -10.82 -10.96 -2.59
CA HIS A 5 -11.94 -10.17 -2.05
C HIS A 5 -11.44 -8.85 -1.44
N PHE A 6 -10.27 -8.86 -0.80
CA PHE A 6 -9.67 -7.63 -0.30
C PHE A 6 -9.20 -6.71 -1.44
N GLU A 7 -8.64 -7.28 -2.51
CA GLU A 7 -8.27 -6.51 -3.71
C GLU A 7 -9.48 -5.80 -4.31
N THR A 8 -10.65 -6.44 -4.39
CA THR A 8 -11.89 -5.79 -4.82
C THR A 8 -12.25 -4.60 -3.92
N LEU A 9 -12.20 -4.77 -2.60
CA LEU A 9 -12.48 -3.67 -1.65
C LEU A 9 -11.49 -2.50 -1.80
N ILE A 10 -10.22 -2.79 -2.08
CA ILE A 10 -9.22 -1.75 -2.34
C ILE A 10 -9.54 -0.99 -3.63
N CYS A 11 -9.93 -1.68 -4.70
CA CYS A 11 -10.35 -1.03 -5.95
C CYS A 11 -11.54 -0.09 -5.72
N GLU A 12 -12.59 -0.58 -5.04
CA GLU A 12 -13.77 0.22 -4.72
C GLU A 12 -13.42 1.46 -3.87
N ALA A 13 -12.53 1.29 -2.89
CA ALA A 13 -12.08 2.40 -2.06
C ALA A 13 -11.30 3.45 -2.86
N ILE A 14 -10.43 3.03 -3.79
CA ILE A 14 -9.68 3.94 -4.67
C ILE A 14 -10.63 4.67 -5.62
N GLU A 15 -11.62 3.97 -6.19
CA GLU A 15 -12.63 4.55 -7.05
C GLU A 15 -13.51 5.57 -6.32
N ALA A 16 -13.73 5.41 -5.01
CA ALA A 16 -14.47 6.36 -4.19
C ALA A 16 -13.65 7.61 -3.78
N LEU A 17 -12.33 7.65 -4.00
CA LEU A 17 -11.51 8.78 -3.60
C LEU A 17 -11.90 10.09 -4.32
N PRO A 18 -11.87 11.24 -3.62
CA PRO A 18 -12.04 12.55 -4.24
C PRO A 18 -11.08 12.79 -5.42
N PRO A 19 -11.50 13.49 -6.50
CA PRO A 19 -10.68 13.73 -7.68
C PRO A 19 -9.28 14.30 -7.37
N LYS A 20 -9.20 15.28 -6.47
CA LYS A 20 -7.93 15.89 -6.04
C LYS A 20 -6.93 14.87 -5.46
N ILE A 21 -7.41 13.83 -4.78
CA ILE A 21 -6.54 12.77 -4.25
C ILE A 21 -6.05 11.90 -5.39
N LYS A 22 -6.94 11.50 -6.32
CA LYS A 22 -6.58 10.70 -7.49
C LYS A 22 -5.54 11.39 -8.38
N GLU A 23 -5.66 12.70 -8.57
CA GLU A 23 -4.68 13.51 -9.31
C GLU A 23 -3.28 13.46 -8.67
N ALA A 24 -3.20 13.44 -7.33
CA ALA A 24 -1.92 13.30 -6.62
C ALA A 24 -1.30 11.90 -6.74
N MET A 25 -2.01 10.92 -7.31
CA MET A 25 -1.63 9.52 -7.39
C MET A 25 -1.29 9.03 -8.81
N GLU A 26 -1.03 9.95 -9.76
CA GLU A 26 -0.81 9.65 -11.18
C GLU A 26 0.20 8.51 -11.47
N ASN A 27 1.23 8.35 -10.64
CA ASN A 27 2.26 7.31 -10.77
C ASN A 27 2.38 6.47 -9.49
N VAL A 28 1.25 6.00 -8.96
CA VAL A 28 1.20 5.14 -7.77
C VAL A 28 0.53 3.81 -8.12
N VAL A 29 1.07 2.72 -7.59
CA VAL A 29 0.47 1.38 -7.64
C VAL A 29 0.17 0.89 -6.23
N PHE A 30 -0.96 0.22 -6.06
CA PHE A 30 -1.33 -0.46 -4.82
C PHE A 30 -1.00 -1.95 -4.93
N ILE A 31 -0.31 -2.49 -3.92
CA ILE A 31 0.07 -3.90 -3.89
C ILE A 31 -0.50 -4.51 -2.61
N VAL A 32 -1.27 -5.59 -2.75
CA VAL A 32 -1.78 -6.36 -1.61
C VAL A 32 -0.82 -7.52 -1.34
N GLU A 33 -0.13 -7.46 -0.20
CA GLU A 33 0.73 -8.51 0.32
C GLU A 33 0.24 -8.93 1.72
N ARG A 34 0.48 -10.19 2.12
CA ARG A 34 0.08 -10.69 3.44
C ARG A 34 0.93 -10.07 4.56
N GLU A 35 2.20 -9.85 4.28
CA GLU A 35 3.18 -9.25 5.18
C GLU A 35 4.09 -8.34 4.35
N ALA A 36 4.62 -7.26 4.95
CA ALA A 36 5.65 -6.48 4.29
C ALA A 36 6.91 -7.33 4.06
N ARG A 37 7.59 -7.08 2.94
CA ARG A 37 8.86 -7.74 2.64
C ARG A 37 9.83 -7.54 3.81
N ARG A 38 10.47 -8.63 4.28
CA ARG A 38 11.32 -8.63 5.49
C ARG A 38 12.31 -7.46 5.58
N LYS A 39 12.98 -7.13 4.47
CA LYS A 39 13.93 -6.01 4.40
C LYS A 39 13.28 -4.65 4.75
N LYS A 40 12.06 -4.43 4.28
CA LYS A 40 11.30 -3.20 4.55
C LYS A 40 10.74 -3.21 5.96
N ALA A 41 10.22 -4.34 6.42
CA ALA A 41 9.70 -4.48 7.78
C ALA A 41 10.74 -4.10 8.85
N SER A 42 12.01 -4.48 8.67
CA SER A 42 13.10 -4.05 9.56
C SER A 42 13.45 -2.56 9.45
N GLU A 43 13.22 -1.93 8.30
CA GLU A 43 13.50 -0.50 8.07
C GLU A 43 12.39 0.41 8.63
N ILE A 44 11.17 -0.11 8.82
CA ILE A 44 9.98 0.67 9.22
C ILE A 44 9.85 0.83 10.75
N GLY A 45 10.67 0.13 11.55
CA GLY A 45 10.72 0.32 13.02
C GLY A 45 9.45 -0.14 13.77
N ILE A 46 8.75 -1.15 13.24
CA ILE A 46 7.51 -1.67 13.81
C ILE A 46 7.81 -2.50 15.05
N ARG A 47 7.07 -2.26 16.13
CA ARG A 47 7.23 -3.03 17.37
C ARG A 47 6.57 -4.41 17.26
N VAL A 48 6.97 -5.33 18.15
CA VAL A 48 6.52 -6.73 18.17
C VAL A 48 5.00 -6.85 18.35
N ASP A 49 4.37 -5.86 18.95
CA ASP A 49 2.94 -5.76 19.24
C ASP A 49 2.17 -4.85 18.27
N GLU A 50 2.83 -4.36 17.22
CA GLU A 50 2.22 -3.50 16.21
C GLU A 50 2.00 -4.26 14.89
N THR A 51 0.99 -3.84 14.13
CA THR A 51 0.68 -4.40 12.82
C THR A 51 0.81 -3.35 11.73
N LEU A 52 1.61 -3.64 10.71
CA LEU A 52 1.69 -2.78 9.52
C LEU A 52 0.44 -2.93 8.66
N LEU A 53 -0.36 -1.87 8.57
CA LEU A 53 -1.56 -1.87 7.72
C LEU A 53 -1.30 -1.35 6.30
N GLY A 54 -0.22 -0.59 6.09
CA GLY A 54 0.15 -0.06 4.79
C GLY A 54 1.55 0.54 4.80
N LEU A 55 2.18 0.57 3.64
CA LEU A 55 3.52 1.11 3.42
C LEU A 55 3.53 1.95 2.15
N TYR A 56 3.91 3.23 2.27
CA TYR A 56 4.25 4.05 1.12
C TYR A 56 5.74 3.88 0.80
N GLU A 57 6.05 3.61 -0.47
CA GLU A 57 7.42 3.41 -0.92
C GLU A 57 7.68 4.23 -2.18
N GLY A 58 8.60 5.19 -2.07
CA GLY A 58 9.09 5.95 -3.20
C GLY A 58 10.06 5.12 -4.02
N VAL A 59 9.81 5.02 -5.34
CA VAL A 59 10.75 4.42 -6.29
C VAL A 59 11.52 5.52 -7.04
N PRO A 60 12.86 5.47 -7.07
CA PRO A 60 13.65 6.43 -7.84
C PRO A 60 13.27 6.40 -9.32
N LYS A 61 13.12 7.59 -9.95
CA LYS A 61 12.80 7.69 -11.38
C LYS A 61 14.01 7.49 -12.31
N THR A 62 15.21 7.49 -11.75
CA THR A 62 16.48 7.24 -12.43
C THR A 62 17.30 6.27 -11.59
N GLY A 63 17.63 5.13 -12.17
CA GLY A 63 18.69 4.24 -11.69
C GLY A 63 19.98 4.49 -12.44
#